data_AF-A0A928IS96-F1
#
_entry.id   AF-A0A928IS96-F1
#
_cell.length_a   1.000
_cell.length_b   1.000
_cell.length_c   1.000
_cell.angle_alpha   90.00
_cell.angle_beta   90.00
_cell.angle_gamma   90.00
#
_symmetry.space_group_name_H-M   'P 1'
#
loop_
_entity.id
_entity.type
_entity.pdbx_description
1 polymer ?
#
loop_
_entity_poly.entity_id
_entity_poly.type
_entity_poly.pdbx_seq_one_letter_code
_entity_poly.pdbx_strand_id
1 'polypeptide(L)'
;MKIAVAGMGYVGLSIAVLLAQHHQVTAVDIISEKVDKLNARISPIQDEYIEKFLEEDKCSYEKTGGHTLDLTATCNGEEAYKTADYIVIAVPTNYDSVQNYFDTSAIEAVIEKALAVNSDGVMVIKSTVPVGYTKSVREKYNTKNILFSPEFLRESKALYDNLYPSRIIVGTDIEDEKLTDSAKTFAGLLCEGALKEDVAVLYMGFTEAEAVKLFANTYLALRVSYFNELD
;
A
#
# COMPACT_ATOMS: atom_id res chain seq x y z
N MET A 1 -11.15 11.36 -2.23
CA MET A 1 -9.99 11.66 -3.12
C MET A 1 -9.99 10.67 -4.27
N LYS A 2 -9.19 10.90 -5.32
CA LYS A 2 -8.94 9.92 -6.38
C LYS A 2 -7.63 9.19 -6.10
N ILE A 3 -7.68 7.87 -5.95
CA ILE A 3 -6.52 7.08 -5.54
C ILE A 3 -6.33 5.94 -6.52
N ALA A 4 -5.12 5.81 -7.07
CA ALA A 4 -4.74 4.64 -7.86
C ALA A 4 -3.91 3.70 -7.00
N VAL A 5 -4.13 2.39 -7.11
CA VAL A 5 -3.34 1.39 -6.39
C VAL A 5 -2.74 0.41 -7.39
N ALA A 6 -1.41 0.35 -7.48
CA ALA A 6 -0.67 -0.51 -8.40
C ALA A 6 -0.28 -1.83 -7.72
N GLY A 7 -0.71 -2.94 -8.30
CA GLY A 7 -0.44 -4.31 -7.84
C GLY A 7 -1.55 -4.86 -6.96
N MET A 8 -2.33 -5.82 -7.46
CA MET A 8 -3.44 -6.46 -6.73
C MET A 8 -3.01 -7.79 -6.10
N GLY A 9 -1.96 -7.71 -5.28
CA GLY A 9 -1.62 -8.74 -4.29
C GLY A 9 -2.28 -8.47 -2.93
N TYR A 10 -1.89 -9.18 -1.88
CA TYR A 10 -2.45 -9.00 -0.53
C TYR A 10 -2.34 -7.54 -0.04
N VAL A 11 -1.18 -6.90 -0.23
CA VAL A 11 -0.96 -5.52 0.21
C VAL A 11 -1.82 -4.53 -0.58
N GLY A 12 -1.72 -4.55 -1.92
CA GLY A 12 -2.43 -3.56 -2.72
C GLY A 12 -3.95 -3.74 -2.69
N LEU A 13 -4.45 -4.98 -2.71
CA LEU A 13 -5.89 -5.20 -2.66
C LEU A 13 -6.48 -4.81 -1.30
N SER A 14 -5.80 -5.13 -0.20
CA SER A 14 -6.28 -4.72 1.13
C SER A 14 -6.32 -3.20 1.30
N ILE A 15 -5.32 -2.47 0.76
CA ILE A 15 -5.34 -1.00 0.76
C ILE A 15 -6.41 -0.45 -0.18
N ALA A 16 -6.58 -1.02 -1.37
CA ALA A 16 -7.60 -0.58 -2.32
C ALA A 16 -9.01 -0.69 -1.72
N VAL A 17 -9.33 -1.84 -1.11
CA VAL A 17 -10.61 -2.06 -0.43
C VAL A 17 -10.78 -1.14 0.78
N LEU A 18 -9.73 -0.96 1.59
CA LEU A 18 -9.77 -0.06 2.75
C LEU A 18 -10.14 1.37 2.35
N LEU A 19 -9.48 1.90 1.32
CA LEU A 19 -9.66 3.28 0.86
C LEU A 19 -10.95 3.48 0.06
N ALA A 20 -11.42 2.45 -0.64
CA ALA A 20 -12.64 2.50 -1.47
C ALA A 20 -13.93 2.63 -0.65
N GLN A 21 -13.85 2.49 0.68
CA GLN A 21 -14.96 2.76 1.59
C GLN A 21 -15.40 4.23 1.55
N HIS A 22 -14.46 5.16 1.32
CA HIS A 22 -14.71 6.61 1.43
C HIS A 22 -14.20 7.42 0.24
N HIS A 23 -13.50 6.77 -0.71
CA HIS A 23 -12.84 7.44 -1.83
C HIS A 23 -12.97 6.67 -3.14
N GLN A 24 -12.78 7.39 -4.25
CA GLN A 24 -12.73 6.78 -5.57
C GLN A 24 -11.39 6.09 -5.77
N VAL A 25 -11.39 4.77 -5.86
CA VAL A 25 -10.20 3.94 -6.01
C VAL A 25 -10.18 3.24 -7.36
N THR A 26 -9.06 3.37 -8.07
CA THR A 26 -8.76 2.60 -9.28
C THR A 26 -7.64 1.61 -8.99
N ALA A 27 -7.99 0.33 -8.90
CA ALA A 27 -7.06 -0.78 -8.83
C ALA A 27 -6.38 -1.02 -10.20
N VAL A 28 -5.06 -1.14 -10.20
CA VAL A 28 -4.25 -1.37 -11.40
C VAL A 28 -3.48 -2.68 -11.25
N ASP A 29 -3.66 -3.61 -12.18
CA ASP A 29 -2.88 -4.83 -12.27
C ASP A 29 -2.58 -5.17 -13.74
N ILE A 30 -1.48 -5.87 -13.99
CA ILE A 30 -1.11 -6.30 -15.35
C ILE A 30 -1.84 -7.59 -15.75
N ILE A 31 -2.41 -8.31 -14.79
CA ILE A 31 -3.12 -9.57 -15.00
C ILE A 31 -4.61 -9.25 -15.22
N SER A 32 -5.08 -9.39 -16.47
CA SER A 32 -6.47 -9.09 -16.84
C SER A 32 -7.48 -9.90 -16.04
N GLU A 33 -7.20 -11.17 -15.73
CA GLU A 33 -8.09 -12.00 -14.92
C GLU A 33 -8.36 -11.40 -13.53
N LYS A 34 -7.36 -10.79 -12.89
CA LYS A 34 -7.54 -10.11 -11.60
C LYS A 34 -8.43 -8.89 -11.75
N VAL A 35 -8.22 -8.12 -12.82
CA VAL A 35 -9.01 -6.93 -13.15
C VAL A 35 -10.48 -7.31 -13.39
N ASP A 36 -10.73 -8.35 -14.18
CA ASP A 36 -12.07 -8.84 -14.49
C ASP A 36 -12.78 -9.33 -13.23
N LYS A 37 -12.10 -10.09 -12.37
CA LYS A 37 -12.62 -10.53 -11.06
C LYS A 37 -13.00 -9.35 -10.18
N LEU A 38 -12.13 -8.36 -10.02
CA LEU A 38 -12.40 -7.18 -9.18
C LEU A 38 -13.57 -6.35 -9.71
N ASN A 39 -13.67 -6.15 -11.02
CA ASN A 39 -14.81 -5.46 -11.64
C ASN A 39 -16.12 -6.25 -11.50
N ALA A 40 -16.05 -7.58 -11.36
CA ALA A 40 -17.15 -8.45 -11.00
C ALA A 40 -17.37 -8.58 -9.48
N ARG A 41 -16.63 -7.82 -8.66
CA ARG A 41 -16.63 -7.86 -7.19
C ARG A 41 -16.29 -9.23 -6.59
N ILE A 42 -15.41 -9.94 -7.26
CA ILE A 42 -14.87 -11.22 -6.81
C ILE A 42 -13.42 -10.98 -6.39
N SER A 43 -13.05 -11.41 -5.18
CA SER A 43 -11.66 -11.32 -4.74
C SER A 43 -10.76 -12.24 -5.57
N PRO A 44 -9.64 -11.75 -6.13
CA PRO A 44 -8.65 -12.59 -6.82
C PRO A 44 -7.75 -13.37 -5.86
N ILE A 45 -7.85 -13.14 -4.54
CA ILE A 45 -7.07 -13.80 -3.49
C ILE A 45 -7.98 -14.26 -2.36
N GLN A 46 -7.53 -15.25 -1.59
CA GLN A 46 -8.27 -15.72 -0.43
C GLN A 46 -8.02 -14.79 0.77
N ASP A 47 -9.05 -14.06 1.18
CA ASP A 47 -9.06 -13.21 2.38
C ASP A 47 -10.51 -12.94 2.78
N GLU A 48 -10.90 -13.44 3.95
CA GLU A 48 -12.29 -13.40 4.44
C GLU A 48 -12.86 -11.97 4.48
N TYR A 49 -12.05 -10.99 4.84
CA TYR A 49 -12.53 -9.61 4.97
C TYR A 49 -12.66 -8.96 3.59
N ILE A 50 -11.69 -9.17 2.69
CA ILE A 50 -11.76 -8.64 1.33
C ILE A 50 -12.98 -9.21 0.61
N GLU A 51 -13.19 -10.53 0.69
CA GLU A 51 -14.35 -11.20 0.08
C GLU A 51 -15.67 -10.60 0.60
N LYS A 52 -15.81 -10.45 1.92
CA LYS A 52 -17.01 -9.84 2.54
C LYS A 52 -17.21 -8.36 2.19
N PHE A 53 -16.14 -7.61 1.96
CA PHE A 53 -16.23 -6.20 1.60
C PHE A 53 -16.59 -6.01 0.12
N LEU A 54 -16.20 -6.95 -0.75
CA LEU A 54 -16.56 -6.93 -2.17
C LEU A 54 -17.97 -7.48 -2.41
N GLU A 55 -18.41 -8.49 -1.65
CA GLU A 55 -19.77 -9.04 -1.71
C GLU A 55 -20.79 -8.00 -1.18
N GLU A 56 -21.42 -7.26 -2.10
CA GLU A 56 -22.48 -6.31 -1.76
C GLU A 56 -23.70 -6.98 -1.12
N ASP A 57 -24.09 -6.49 0.06
CA ASP A 57 -25.43 -5.97 0.37
C ASP A 57 -25.44 -5.35 1.78
N LYS A 58 -24.50 -5.76 2.64
CA LYS A 58 -24.20 -5.15 3.93
C LYS A 58 -22.73 -5.39 4.20
N CYS A 59 -21.92 -4.36 4.09
CA CYS A 59 -20.70 -4.31 4.87
C CYS A 59 -21.16 -4.43 6.33
N SER A 60 -21.09 -5.65 6.87
CA SER A 60 -21.83 -6.09 8.08
C SER A 60 -21.15 -5.65 9.37
N TYR A 61 -20.18 -4.75 9.26
CA TYR A 61 -19.59 -4.05 10.37
C TYR A 61 -20.38 -2.76 10.59
N GLU A 62 -21.00 -2.64 11.76
CA GLU A 62 -21.93 -1.56 12.13
C GLU A 62 -21.41 -0.13 11.88
N LYS A 63 -20.08 0.05 11.73
CA LYS A 63 -19.44 1.34 11.46
C LYS A 63 -19.34 1.73 9.98
N THR A 64 -19.51 0.82 9.02
CA THR A 64 -19.26 1.11 7.58
C THR A 64 -20.49 1.62 6.81
N GLY A 65 -21.64 1.79 7.48
CA GLY A 65 -22.80 2.50 6.93
C GLY A 65 -23.55 1.80 5.79
N GLY A 66 -23.14 0.58 5.40
CA GLY A 66 -23.80 -0.17 4.32
C GLY A 66 -23.58 0.44 2.92
N HIS A 67 -22.41 1.02 2.67
CA HIS A 67 -22.11 1.63 1.38
C HIS A 67 -21.37 0.68 0.43
N THR A 68 -21.70 0.79 -0.85
CA THR A 68 -20.95 0.19 -1.96
C THR A 68 -19.56 0.82 -2.05
N LEU A 69 -18.52 -0.01 -2.17
CA LEU A 69 -17.16 0.46 -2.44
C LEU A 69 -17.08 1.20 -3.78
N ASP A 70 -16.48 2.39 -3.80
CA ASP A 70 -16.12 3.08 -5.05
C ASP A 70 -14.77 2.54 -5.55
N LEU A 71 -14.81 1.30 -6.04
CA LEU A 71 -13.66 0.55 -6.52
C LEU A 71 -13.88 0.11 -7.96
N THR A 72 -12.96 0.48 -8.84
CA THR A 72 -12.87 -0.03 -10.22
C THR A 72 -11.49 -0.61 -10.47
N ALA A 73 -11.36 -1.52 -11.44
CA ALA A 73 -10.08 -2.12 -11.82
C ALA A 73 -9.75 -1.94 -13.30
N THR A 74 -8.47 -1.77 -13.63
CA THR A 74 -7.99 -1.61 -15.02
C THR A 74 -6.58 -2.17 -15.22
N CYS A 75 -6.27 -2.59 -16.45
CA CYS A 75 -4.89 -2.86 -16.86
C CYS A 75 -4.17 -1.60 -17.37
N ASN A 76 -4.90 -0.51 -17.61
CA ASN A 76 -4.34 0.75 -18.11
C ASN A 76 -3.91 1.65 -16.94
N GLY A 77 -2.66 1.46 -16.49
CA GLY A 77 -2.08 2.25 -15.41
C GLY A 77 -1.98 3.74 -15.73
N GLU A 78 -1.63 4.12 -16.96
CA GLU A 78 -1.48 5.54 -17.34
C GLU A 78 -2.79 6.31 -17.18
N GLU A 79 -3.91 5.75 -17.63
CA GLU A 79 -5.23 6.35 -17.44
C GLU A 79 -5.63 6.45 -15.95
N ALA A 80 -5.29 5.42 -15.15
CA ALA A 80 -5.54 5.45 -13.71
C ALA A 80 -4.71 6.53 -12.99
N TYR A 81 -3.44 6.69 -13.36
CA TYR A 81 -2.50 7.60 -12.70
C TYR A 81 -2.72 9.07 -13.07
N LYS A 82 -3.20 9.34 -14.29
CA LYS A 82 -3.35 10.69 -14.86
C LYS A 82 -4.12 11.69 -13.98
N THR A 83 -5.09 11.22 -13.20
CA THR A 83 -5.91 12.09 -12.33
C THR A 83 -5.87 11.69 -10.86
N ALA A 84 -4.95 10.82 -10.48
CA ALA A 84 -4.82 10.34 -9.11
C ALA A 84 -4.15 11.40 -8.22
N ASP A 85 -4.74 11.67 -7.06
CA ASP A 85 -4.12 12.48 -6.00
C ASP A 85 -2.99 11.67 -5.34
N TYR A 86 -3.26 10.38 -5.11
CA TYR A 86 -2.30 9.41 -4.56
C TYR A 86 -2.17 8.19 -5.46
N ILE A 87 -0.94 7.72 -5.65
CA ILE A 87 -0.60 6.50 -6.37
C ILE A 87 0.10 5.56 -5.41
N VAL A 88 -0.64 4.60 -4.86
CA VAL A 88 -0.10 3.60 -3.94
C VAL A 88 0.59 2.49 -4.73
N ILE A 89 1.85 2.22 -4.45
CA ILE A 89 2.66 1.23 -5.16
C ILE A 89 2.85 0.01 -4.24
N ALA A 90 2.17 -1.08 -4.59
CA ALA A 90 2.15 -2.35 -3.85
C ALA A 90 2.43 -3.54 -4.77
N VAL A 91 3.40 -3.36 -5.66
CA VAL A 91 3.87 -4.37 -6.63
C VAL A 91 4.94 -5.28 -6.00
N PRO A 92 5.19 -6.48 -6.56
CA PRO A 92 6.17 -7.41 -6.02
C PRO A 92 7.59 -6.82 -5.95
N THR A 93 8.31 -7.20 -4.90
CA THR A 93 9.74 -6.92 -4.69
C THR A 93 10.39 -8.22 -4.24
N ASN A 94 11.11 -8.87 -5.14
CA ASN A 94 11.70 -10.17 -4.87
C ASN A 94 13.14 -10.01 -4.40
N TYR A 95 13.49 -10.67 -3.30
CA TYR A 95 14.89 -10.74 -2.87
C TYR A 95 15.61 -11.82 -3.68
N ASP A 96 16.64 -11.43 -4.42
CA ASP A 96 17.58 -12.34 -5.06
C ASP A 96 18.65 -12.73 -4.04
N SER A 97 18.58 -13.96 -3.53
CA SER A 97 19.53 -14.49 -2.55
C SER A 97 20.91 -14.80 -3.13
N VAL A 98 21.04 -14.87 -4.47
CA VAL A 98 22.31 -15.11 -5.16
C VAL A 98 23.07 -13.80 -5.36
N GLN A 99 22.36 -12.75 -5.78
CA GLN A 99 22.94 -11.42 -6.00
C GLN A 99 22.91 -10.52 -4.75
N ASN A 100 22.24 -10.96 -3.67
CA ASN A 100 21.98 -10.20 -2.44
C ASN A 100 21.35 -8.83 -2.72
N TYR A 101 20.34 -8.80 -3.60
CA TYR A 101 19.68 -7.57 -4.04
C TYR A 101 18.16 -7.73 -4.10
N PHE A 102 17.43 -6.66 -3.82
CA PHE A 102 15.98 -6.62 -4.02
C PHE A 102 15.68 -6.17 -5.45
N ASP A 103 15.05 -7.01 -6.26
CA ASP A 103 14.52 -6.59 -7.55
C ASP A 103 13.35 -5.60 -7.34
N THR A 104 13.63 -4.34 -7.61
CA THR A 104 12.70 -3.20 -7.50
C THR A 104 12.18 -2.72 -8.85
N SER A 105 12.47 -3.45 -9.94
CA SER A 105 12.12 -3.04 -11.31
C SER A 105 10.61 -2.77 -11.49
N ALA A 106 9.76 -3.53 -10.80
CA ALA A 106 8.32 -3.34 -10.85
C ALA A 106 7.88 -1.99 -10.23
N ILE A 107 8.52 -1.56 -9.14
CA ILE A 107 8.22 -0.24 -8.52
C ILE A 107 8.61 0.87 -9.49
N GLU A 108 9.81 0.76 -10.06
CA GLU A 108 10.37 1.75 -10.98
C GLU A 108 9.51 1.90 -12.24
N ALA A 109 9.01 0.78 -12.80
CA ALA A 109 8.08 0.80 -13.92
C ALA A 109 6.76 1.53 -13.60
N VAL A 110 6.28 1.47 -12.36
CA VAL A 110 5.10 2.24 -11.93
C VAL A 110 5.45 3.73 -11.78
N ILE A 111 6.60 4.05 -11.17
CA ILE A 111 7.08 5.44 -11.01
C ILE A 111 7.22 6.11 -12.38
N GLU A 112 7.85 5.45 -13.36
CA GLU A 112 8.05 5.99 -14.70
C GLU A 112 6.72 6.28 -15.40
N LYS A 113 5.76 5.34 -15.35
CA LYS A 113 4.42 5.54 -15.91
C LYS A 113 3.67 6.67 -15.22
N ALA A 114 3.74 6.74 -13.89
CA ALA A 114 3.09 7.78 -13.10
C ALA A 114 3.64 9.17 -13.48
N LEU A 115 4.96 9.34 -13.48
CA LEU A 115 5.61 10.61 -13.80
C LEU A 115 5.39 11.05 -15.26
N ALA A 116 5.23 10.11 -16.18
CA ALA A 116 4.94 10.42 -17.59
C ALA A 116 3.58 11.10 -17.79
N VAL A 117 2.60 10.82 -16.92
CA VAL A 117 1.21 11.29 -17.10
C VAL A 117 0.70 12.20 -15.97
N ASN A 118 1.37 12.20 -14.82
CA ASN A 118 0.98 12.95 -13.64
C ASN A 118 2.21 13.28 -12.76
N SER A 119 2.82 14.44 -12.97
CA SER A 119 3.96 14.90 -12.16
C SER A 119 3.58 15.38 -10.76
N ASP A 120 2.30 15.69 -10.52
CA ASP A 120 1.82 16.28 -9.27
C ASP A 120 1.31 15.23 -8.27
N GLY A 121 0.91 14.05 -8.73
CA GLY A 121 0.41 12.96 -7.90
C GLY A 121 1.46 12.47 -6.90
N VAL A 122 1.02 12.19 -5.67
CA VAL A 122 1.90 11.69 -4.61
C VAL A 122 1.98 10.17 -4.68
N MET A 123 3.16 9.65 -4.98
CA MET A 123 3.42 8.22 -4.98
C MET A 123 3.71 7.73 -3.56
N VAL A 124 3.11 6.62 -3.15
CA VAL A 124 3.33 6.02 -1.84
C VAL A 124 3.76 4.57 -2.00
N ILE A 125 5.02 4.30 -1.70
CA ILE A 125 5.57 2.95 -1.76
C ILE A 125 5.11 2.18 -0.51
N LYS A 126 4.35 1.11 -0.73
CA LYS A 126 3.92 0.11 0.27
C LYS A 126 4.73 -1.19 0.15
N SER A 127 5.24 -1.49 -1.03
CA SER A 127 6.15 -2.62 -1.27
C SER A 127 7.37 -2.58 -0.34
N THR A 128 7.86 -3.74 0.09
CA THR A 128 9.05 -3.81 0.94
C THR A 128 10.30 -3.48 0.11
N VAL A 129 11.07 -2.49 0.53
CA VAL A 129 12.25 -1.99 -0.20
C VAL A 129 13.48 -1.98 0.70
N PRO A 130 14.70 -2.02 0.16
CA PRO A 130 15.91 -1.89 0.95
C PRO A 130 16.02 -0.49 1.59
N VAL A 131 16.75 -0.40 2.70
CA VAL A 131 16.99 0.87 3.39
C VAL A 131 17.77 1.83 2.50
N GLY A 132 17.29 3.07 2.39
CA GLY A 132 17.81 4.11 1.51
C GLY A 132 17.20 4.12 0.11
N TYR A 133 16.27 3.20 -0.20
CA TYR A 133 15.69 3.07 -1.54
C TYR A 133 14.86 4.30 -1.94
N THR A 134 13.97 4.76 -1.07
CA THR A 134 13.11 5.92 -1.38
C THR A 134 13.93 7.16 -1.69
N LYS A 135 15.05 7.33 -0.98
CA LYS A 135 16.02 8.40 -1.27
C LYS A 135 16.58 8.26 -2.69
N SER A 136 17.07 7.07 -3.03
CA SER A 136 17.74 6.83 -4.31
C SER A 136 16.80 6.97 -5.49
N VAL A 137 15.54 6.53 -5.40
CA VAL A 137 14.56 6.71 -6.48
C VAL A 137 14.11 8.15 -6.64
N ARG A 138 13.98 8.91 -5.54
CA ARG A 138 13.69 10.35 -5.61
C ARG A 138 14.80 11.11 -6.35
N GLU A 139 16.06 10.79 -6.06
CA GLU A 139 17.22 11.33 -6.75
C GLU A 139 17.26 10.89 -8.22
N LYS A 140 17.09 9.59 -8.50
CA LYS A 140 17.11 9.00 -9.85
C LYS A 140 16.07 9.65 -10.78
N TYR A 141 14.85 9.80 -10.31
CA TYR A 141 13.73 10.32 -11.10
C TYR A 141 13.50 11.83 -10.91
N ASN A 142 14.37 12.51 -10.14
CA ASN A 142 14.29 13.93 -9.86
C ASN A 142 12.88 14.38 -9.40
N THR A 143 12.28 13.62 -8.47
CA THR A 143 10.95 13.92 -7.93
C THR A 143 10.97 13.93 -6.40
N LYS A 144 10.18 14.82 -5.82
CA LYS A 144 9.97 14.90 -4.36
C LYS A 144 8.71 14.18 -3.90
N ASN A 145 7.79 13.87 -4.81
CA ASN A 145 6.45 13.38 -4.51
C ASN A 145 6.43 11.86 -4.27
N ILE A 146 7.40 11.33 -3.52
CA ILE A 146 7.47 9.91 -3.14
C ILE A 146 7.57 9.80 -1.62
N LEU A 147 6.58 9.10 -1.06
CA LEU A 147 6.51 8.67 0.33
C LEU A 147 6.82 7.18 0.43
N PHE A 148 7.25 6.74 1.61
CA PHE A 148 7.29 5.33 1.96
C PHE A 148 6.33 5.09 3.13
N SER A 149 5.45 4.10 3.06
CA SER A 149 4.57 3.76 4.17
C SER A 149 4.60 2.25 4.35
N PRO A 150 5.34 1.72 5.34
CA PRO A 150 5.47 0.27 5.51
C PRO A 150 4.11 -0.36 5.81
N GLU A 151 3.96 -1.62 5.40
CA GLU A 151 2.85 -2.48 5.80
C GLU A 151 3.31 -3.45 6.91
N PHE A 152 2.39 -3.94 7.74
CA PHE A 152 2.67 -4.94 8.78
C PHE A 152 1.60 -6.04 8.80
N LEU A 153 1.07 -6.38 7.63
CA LEU A 153 -0.05 -7.28 7.49
C LEU A 153 0.39 -8.73 7.34
N ARG A 154 -0.47 -9.65 7.74
CA ARG A 154 -0.28 -11.10 7.56
C ARG A 154 -1.03 -11.56 6.33
N GLU A 155 -0.40 -12.42 5.52
CA GLU A 155 -1.08 -13.15 4.45
C GLU A 155 -2.28 -13.90 5.04
N SER A 156 -3.46 -13.87 4.39
CA SER A 156 -4.80 -14.29 4.85
C SER A 156 -5.57 -13.38 5.83
N LYS A 157 -4.94 -12.31 6.36
CA LYS A 157 -5.60 -11.31 7.22
C LYS A 157 -5.27 -9.88 6.77
N ALA A 158 -5.08 -9.70 5.48
CA ALA A 158 -4.51 -8.48 4.91
C ALA A 158 -5.42 -7.27 5.17
N LEU A 159 -6.72 -7.39 4.86
CA LEU A 159 -7.67 -6.31 5.15
C LEU A 159 -7.95 -6.16 6.65
N TYR A 160 -8.06 -7.26 7.39
CA TYR A 160 -8.24 -7.20 8.84
C TYR A 160 -7.13 -6.40 9.54
N ASP A 161 -5.87 -6.65 9.20
CA ASP A 161 -4.73 -5.95 9.81
C ASP A 161 -4.69 -4.46 9.42
N ASN A 162 -5.31 -4.06 8.31
CA ASN A 162 -5.53 -2.65 7.96
C ASN A 162 -6.76 -2.02 8.64
N LEU A 163 -7.81 -2.80 8.93
CA LEU A 163 -8.97 -2.35 9.71
C LEU A 163 -8.65 -2.21 11.20
N TYR A 164 -7.74 -3.03 11.71
CA TYR A 164 -7.29 -3.05 13.11
C TYR A 164 -5.76 -2.89 13.23
N PRO A 165 -5.19 -1.79 12.70
CA PRO A 165 -3.75 -1.65 12.62
C PRO A 165 -3.13 -1.50 14.01
N SER A 166 -1.96 -2.11 14.19
CA SER A 166 -1.15 -1.89 15.38
C SER A 166 -0.65 -0.44 15.47
N ARG A 167 -0.22 0.12 14.34
CA ARG A 167 0.23 1.50 14.12
C ARG A 167 0.23 1.82 12.63
N ILE A 168 0.22 3.09 12.27
CA ILE A 168 0.45 3.60 10.92
C ILE A 168 1.77 4.37 10.92
N ILE A 169 2.61 4.11 9.91
CA ILE A 169 3.87 4.82 9.72
C ILE A 169 3.87 5.40 8.31
N VAL A 170 4.27 6.67 8.19
CA VAL A 170 4.54 7.31 6.90
C VAL A 170 5.90 7.99 6.96
N GLY A 171 6.83 7.44 6.20
CA GLY A 171 8.13 7.99 5.88
C GLY A 171 8.01 9.12 4.87
N THR A 172 8.51 10.30 5.24
CA THR A 172 8.50 11.54 4.46
C THR A 172 9.88 12.21 4.51
N ASP A 173 10.04 13.32 3.80
CA ASP A 173 11.11 14.28 4.05
C ASP A 173 10.59 15.29 5.08
N ILE A 174 11.12 15.25 6.30
CA ILE A 174 10.64 16.07 7.42
C ILE A 174 10.90 17.57 7.23
N GLU A 175 11.85 17.92 6.36
CA GLU A 175 12.17 19.31 6.02
C GLU A 175 11.29 19.84 4.87
N ASP A 176 10.55 18.96 4.18
CA ASP A 176 9.60 19.34 3.11
C ASP A 176 8.17 19.38 3.68
N GLU A 177 7.70 20.60 3.99
CA GLU A 177 6.37 20.83 4.58
C GLU A 177 5.24 20.30 3.70
N LYS A 178 5.32 20.49 2.37
CA LYS A 178 4.29 20.02 1.42
C LYS A 178 4.22 18.49 1.40
N LEU A 179 5.37 17.83 1.37
CA LEU A 179 5.42 16.37 1.38
C LEU A 179 4.97 15.82 2.74
N THR A 180 5.31 16.50 3.83
CA THR A 180 4.87 16.15 5.19
C THR A 180 3.35 16.28 5.35
N ASP A 181 2.72 17.30 4.78
CA ASP A 181 1.26 17.42 4.78
C ASP A 181 0.58 16.36 3.90
N SER A 182 1.24 15.97 2.80
CA SER A 182 0.81 14.82 2.00
C SER A 182 0.90 13.52 2.81
N ALA A 183 1.97 13.33 3.59
CA ALA A 183 2.11 12.20 4.50
C ALA A 183 1.03 12.17 5.58
N LYS A 184 0.71 13.32 6.19
CA LYS A 184 -0.39 13.46 7.16
C LYS A 184 -1.73 13.11 6.55
N THR A 185 -1.99 13.63 5.35
CA THR A 185 -3.21 13.35 4.60
C THR A 185 -3.33 11.86 4.34
N PHE A 186 -2.30 11.22 3.77
CA PHE A 186 -2.30 9.78 3.49
C PHE A 186 -2.53 8.93 4.76
N ALA A 187 -1.88 9.26 5.88
CA ALA A 187 -2.15 8.59 7.15
C ALA A 187 -3.60 8.78 7.61
N GLY A 188 -4.18 9.98 7.40
CA GLY A 188 -5.58 10.27 7.65
C GLY A 188 -6.52 9.37 6.84
N LEU A 189 -6.23 9.13 5.55
CA LEU A 189 -7.01 8.21 4.71
C LEU A 189 -6.98 6.77 5.26
N LEU A 190 -5.82 6.32 5.74
CA LEU A 190 -5.69 5.00 6.35
C LEU A 190 -6.45 4.90 7.69
N CYS A 191 -6.43 5.96 8.50
CA CYS A 191 -7.21 6.04 9.73
C CYS A 191 -8.72 6.08 9.46
N GLU A 192 -9.15 6.82 8.43
CA GLU A 192 -10.56 6.93 8.04
C GLU A 192 -11.14 5.57 7.64
N GLY A 193 -10.38 4.76 6.91
CA GLY A 193 -10.79 3.40 6.55
C GLY A 193 -10.68 2.37 7.69
N ALA A 194 -9.99 2.68 8.79
CA ALA A 194 -9.78 1.74 9.90
C ALA A 194 -11.00 1.71 10.86
N LEU A 195 -11.27 0.53 11.43
CA LEU A 195 -12.34 0.35 12.43
C LEU A 195 -11.84 0.59 13.85
N LYS A 196 -10.55 0.36 14.08
CA LYS A 196 -9.90 0.64 15.36
C LYS A 196 -9.77 2.14 15.58
N GLU A 197 -10.23 2.61 16.72
CA GLU A 197 -10.05 3.99 17.19
C GLU A 197 -8.64 4.19 17.77
N ASP A 198 -8.17 5.44 17.79
CA ASP A 198 -6.89 5.85 18.39
C ASP A 198 -5.68 5.05 17.87
N VAL A 199 -5.60 4.85 16.56
CA VAL A 199 -4.44 4.24 15.91
C VAL A 199 -3.22 5.15 16.10
N ALA A 200 -2.13 4.61 16.65
CA ALA A 200 -0.88 5.34 16.74
C ALA A 200 -0.35 5.66 15.33
N VAL A 201 -0.13 6.94 15.04
CA VAL A 201 0.44 7.43 13.78
C VAL A 201 1.83 8.00 14.02
N LEU A 202 2.80 7.56 13.23
CA LEU A 202 4.19 8.00 13.31
C LEU A 202 4.63 8.56 11.96
N TYR A 203 5.21 9.77 11.99
CA TYR A 203 5.86 10.40 10.85
C TYR A 203 7.37 10.43 11.11
N MET A 204 8.16 10.00 10.14
CA MET A 204 9.63 9.94 10.25
C MET A 204 10.27 10.06 8.87
N GLY A 205 11.60 10.04 8.79
CA GLY A 205 12.31 9.95 7.52
C GLY A 205 11.99 8.64 6.79
N PHE A 206 11.99 8.65 5.46
CA PHE A 206 11.74 7.43 4.67
C PHE A 206 12.79 6.34 4.94
N THR A 207 14.05 6.69 5.18
CA THR A 207 15.12 5.73 5.51
C THR A 207 14.84 5.01 6.84
N GLU A 208 14.39 5.76 7.85
CA GLU A 208 14.00 5.23 9.15
C GLU A 208 12.76 4.34 9.03
N ALA A 209 11.76 4.77 8.25
CA ALA A 209 10.56 3.97 8.03
C ALA A 209 10.86 2.65 7.30
N GLU A 210 11.74 2.66 6.31
CA GLU A 210 12.25 1.45 5.63
C GLU A 210 12.95 0.52 6.63
N ALA A 211 13.79 1.08 7.50
CA ALA A 211 14.48 0.31 8.54
C ALA A 211 13.49 -0.33 9.53
N VAL A 212 12.43 0.38 9.95
CA VAL A 212 11.40 -0.18 10.86
C VAL A 212 10.78 -1.45 10.27
N LYS A 213 10.48 -1.47 8.96
CA LYS A 213 9.93 -2.66 8.31
C LYS A 213 10.90 -3.84 8.36
N LEU A 214 12.16 -3.60 7.99
CA LEU A 214 13.18 -4.65 7.96
C LEU A 214 13.42 -5.21 9.37
N PHE A 215 13.67 -4.35 10.36
CA PHE A 215 13.92 -4.77 11.74
C PHE A 215 12.73 -5.48 12.38
N ALA A 216 11.49 -5.04 12.11
CA ALA A 216 10.30 -5.72 12.60
C ALA A 216 10.20 -7.16 12.06
N ASN A 217 10.41 -7.35 10.75
CA ASN A 217 10.37 -8.67 10.14
C ASN A 217 11.54 -9.55 10.61
N THR A 218 12.75 -8.99 10.71
CA THR A 218 13.92 -9.72 11.24
C THR A 218 13.72 -10.16 12.68
N TYR A 219 13.08 -9.34 13.52
CA TYR A 219 12.77 -9.72 14.91
C TYR A 219 11.78 -10.88 14.97
N LEU A 220 10.73 -10.88 14.13
CA LEU A 220 9.78 -12.00 14.06
C LEU A 220 10.46 -13.29 13.57
N ALA A 221 11.32 -13.20 12.57
CA ALA A 221 12.12 -14.34 12.10
C ALA A 221 13.03 -14.88 13.22
N LEU A 222 13.76 -14.00 13.91
CA LEU A 222 14.60 -14.36 15.05
C LEU A 222 13.80 -15.09 16.14
N ARG A 223 12.60 -14.61 16.47
CA ARG A 223 11.74 -15.25 17.46
C ARG A 223 11.39 -16.68 17.06
N VAL A 224 11.03 -16.92 15.79
CA VAL A 224 10.74 -18.28 15.29
C VAL A 224 11.98 -19.16 15.35
N SER A 225 13.13 -18.67 14.85
CA SER A 225 14.40 -19.40 14.89
C SER A 225 14.81 -19.77 16.31
N TYR A 226 14.69 -18.85 17.27
CA TYR A 226 15.05 -19.11 18.67
C TYR A 226 14.23 -20.26 19.28
N PHE A 227 12.92 -20.29 19.06
CA PHE A 227 12.08 -21.38 19.57
C PHE A 227 12.38 -22.71 18.86
N ASN A 228 12.65 -22.69 17.54
CA ASN A 228 13.04 -23.90 16.81
C ASN A 228 14.39 -24.49 17.27
N GLU A 229 15.32 -23.66 17.75
CA GLU A 229 16.61 -24.13 18.30
C GLU A 229 16.52 -24.62 19.75
N LEU A 230 15.46 -24.25 20.47
CA LEU A 230 15.25 -24.67 21.86
C LEU A 230 14.67 -26.10 21.95
N ASP A 231 13.88 -26.50 20.94
CA ASP A 231 13.29 -27.84 20.79
C ASP A 231 14.35 -28.92 20.44
#